data_AF-A0A6B8T4F0-F1
#
_entry.id   AF-A0A6B8T4F0-F1
#
_cell.length_a   1.000
_cell.length_b   1.000
_cell.length_c   1.000
_cell.angle_alpha   90.00
_cell.angle_beta   90.00
_cell.angle_gamma   90.00
#
_symmetry.space_group_name_H-M   'P 1'
#
loop_
_entity.id
_entity.type
_entity.pdbx_description
1 polymer ?
#
loop_
_entity_poly.entity_id
_entity_poly.type
_entity_poly.pdbx_seq_one_letter_code
_entity_poly.pdbx_strand_id
1 'polypeptide(L)'
;MKKVKRSTFKVLFYLKKNAPKKNGKVAIMGRITIDNQVAQFSTKLEILPQKWDLKYGRVTGKTEEATQLNRKLEEIRSRIITHYEELMKYEGVVTAQKLKATFLGIGVMEDSLLKVYENFKEGFALMVEKGVRSYSTLNKYENVYTHLSEFIQYKYRRSDISFKELTEDFINDFDFYLRVNKSLTHNTIWVYMMPLCKMVEIAIDKGIIYRNPFKNYISSMEEKDRGYLLREEVETLLQYHPKSASAELVRDLFVFSCFTGFSYIDIKQLKRSHLQSFFDGNKWLIKRRQKSDVPCNVRLLDIAEKIIEKYEGTTRTEALFPTPSNANCNLLIRKMMKDCNIIREKPISFHWARHTFGTLFLTEGVPLESVSKMMGHKNIKTTQIYAKITNEKISKDMEIAAERLKNLKIG
;
A
#
# COMPACT_ATOMS: atom_id res chain seq x y z
N MET A 1 -11.23 -29.43 38.16
CA MET A 1 -11.87 -28.12 37.86
C MET A 1 -10.85 -27.00 38.14
N LYS A 2 -10.31 -26.34 37.11
CA LYS A 2 -9.44 -25.17 37.30
C LYS A 2 -10.31 -24.00 37.78
N LYS A 3 -10.11 -23.52 39.02
CA LYS A 3 -10.74 -22.29 39.53
C LYS A 3 -10.36 -21.15 38.59
N VAL A 4 -11.34 -20.59 37.88
CA VAL A 4 -11.19 -19.32 37.16
C VAL A 4 -10.89 -18.26 38.22
N LYS A 5 -9.64 -17.79 38.29
CA LYS A 5 -9.28 -16.65 39.14
C LYS A 5 -10.04 -15.42 38.60
N ARG A 6 -11.06 -14.96 39.32
CA ARG A 6 -11.64 -13.62 39.10
C ARG A 6 -10.50 -12.61 39.33
N SER A 7 -10.20 -11.80 38.31
CA SER A 7 -9.21 -10.71 38.45
C SER A 7 -9.65 -9.77 39.57
N THR A 8 -8.77 -9.46 40.51
CA THR A 8 -9.10 -8.59 41.65
C THR A 8 -8.80 -7.15 41.28
N PHE A 9 -9.83 -6.35 40.96
CA PHE A 9 -9.71 -4.92 40.64
C PHE A 9 -10.21 -4.03 41.79
N LYS A 10 -9.40 -3.04 42.19
CA LYS A 10 -9.77 -2.07 43.23
C LYS A 10 -9.13 -0.70 42.99
N VAL A 11 -9.93 0.37 43.19
CA VAL A 11 -9.49 1.77 43.17
C VAL A 11 -9.67 2.41 44.55
N LEU A 12 -8.58 2.92 45.11
CA LEU A 12 -8.54 3.54 46.43
C LEU A 12 -7.96 4.95 46.36
N PHE A 13 -8.46 5.84 47.22
CA PHE A 13 -7.88 7.17 47.43
C PHE A 13 -7.27 7.25 48.84
N TYR A 14 -6.13 7.93 48.97
CA TYR A 14 -5.40 8.06 50.24
C TYR A 14 -4.56 9.34 50.28
N LEU A 15 -4.17 9.80 51.47
CA LEU A 15 -3.35 11.00 51.63
C LEU A 15 -1.85 10.68 51.56
N LYS A 16 -1.09 11.50 50.84
CA LYS A 16 0.39 11.47 50.87
C LYS A 16 0.94 12.24 52.09
N LYS A 17 0.70 11.71 53.30
CA LYS A 17 1.01 12.39 54.58
C LYS A 17 2.45 12.85 54.73
N ASN A 18 3.40 12.19 54.08
CA ASN A 18 4.84 12.48 54.18
C ASN A 18 5.30 13.69 53.34
N ALA A 19 4.38 14.45 52.73
CA ALA A 19 4.70 15.63 51.92
C ALA A 19 3.60 16.71 52.05
N PRO A 20 3.44 17.35 53.23
CA PRO A 20 2.50 18.45 53.41
C PRO A 20 2.96 19.69 52.63
N LYS A 21 2.01 20.44 52.07
CA LYS A 21 2.29 21.71 51.39
C LYS A 21 2.38 22.87 52.41
N LYS A 22 2.93 24.01 51.97
CA LYS A 22 3.06 25.24 52.79
C LYS A 22 1.74 25.71 53.42
N ASN A 23 0.60 25.39 52.82
CA ASN A 23 -0.75 25.73 53.30
C ASN A 23 -1.35 24.69 54.29
N GLY A 24 -0.57 23.70 54.75
CA GLY A 24 -1.02 22.64 55.66
C GLY A 24 -1.90 21.56 55.02
N LYS A 25 -2.30 21.70 53.74
CA LYS A 25 -3.05 20.68 53.01
C LYS A 25 -2.10 19.57 52.51
N VAL A 26 -2.67 18.39 52.32
CA VAL A 26 -1.97 17.20 51.82
C VAL A 26 -2.64 16.73 50.53
N ALA A 27 -1.83 16.28 49.56
CA ALA A 27 -2.33 15.77 48.29
C ALA A 27 -3.08 14.44 48.47
N ILE A 28 -4.23 14.33 47.79
CA ILE A 28 -5.00 13.10 47.66
C ILE A 28 -4.41 12.30 46.48
N MET A 29 -3.95 11.09 46.77
CA MET A 29 -3.40 10.14 45.81
C MET A 29 -4.43 9.07 45.48
N GLY A 30 -4.37 8.54 44.26
CA GLY A 30 -5.11 7.37 43.83
C GLY A 30 -4.21 6.14 43.73
N ARG A 31 -4.78 4.97 44.00
CA ARG A 31 -4.14 3.66 43.89
C ARG A 31 -5.05 2.71 43.11
N ILE A 32 -4.52 2.15 42.04
CA ILE A 32 -5.12 1.06 41.26
C ILE A 32 -4.45 -0.24 41.71
N THR A 33 -5.24 -1.25 42.03
CA THR A 33 -4.76 -2.60 42.35
C THR A 33 -5.42 -3.60 41.40
N ILE A 34 -4.60 -4.37 40.66
CA ILE A 34 -5.05 -5.47 39.80
C ILE A 34 -4.14 -6.66 40.07
N ASP A 35 -4.73 -7.79 40.46
CA ASP A 35 -4.02 -9.07 40.71
C ASP A 35 -2.74 -8.91 41.55
N ASN A 36 -2.88 -8.22 42.69
CA ASN A 36 -1.82 -7.84 43.64
C ASN A 36 -0.74 -6.88 43.11
N GLN A 37 -0.82 -6.43 41.86
CA GLN A 37 0.02 -5.36 41.34
C GLN A 37 -0.61 -3.99 41.59
N VAL A 38 0.22 -3.02 41.95
CA VAL A 38 -0.22 -1.70 42.38
C VAL A 38 0.35 -0.61 41.47
N ALA A 39 -0.50 0.33 41.05
CA ALA A 39 -0.09 1.56 40.38
C ALA A 39 -0.66 2.79 41.10
N GLN A 40 0.20 3.75 41.43
CA GLN A 40 -0.19 4.97 42.14
C GLN A 40 -0.18 6.18 41.20
N PHE A 41 -1.12 7.11 41.38
CA PHE A 41 -1.24 8.34 40.59
C PHE A 41 -1.71 9.52 41.46
N SER A 42 -1.44 10.75 41.00
CA SER A 42 -1.91 11.97 41.68
C SER A 42 -3.30 12.36 41.17
N THR A 43 -4.23 12.70 42.07
CA THR A 43 -5.55 13.23 41.68
C THR A 43 -5.53 14.74 41.39
N LYS A 44 -4.41 15.42 41.71
CA LYS A 44 -4.27 16.89 41.74
C LYS A 44 -5.19 17.60 42.76
N LEU A 45 -5.88 16.86 43.62
CA LEU A 45 -6.70 17.38 44.70
C LEU A 45 -5.93 17.37 46.02
N GLU A 46 -6.31 18.26 46.93
CA GLU A 46 -5.68 18.39 48.25
C GLU A 46 -6.71 18.71 49.33
N ILE A 47 -6.44 18.27 50.55
CA ILE A 47 -7.33 18.47 51.69
C ILE A 47 -6.55 18.53 53.00
N LEU A 48 -7.14 19.12 54.03
CA LEU A 48 -6.61 19.06 55.39
C LEU A 48 -6.72 17.62 55.92
N PRO A 49 -5.66 17.05 56.53
CA PRO A 49 -5.67 15.66 57.00
C PRO A 49 -6.80 15.30 57.98
N GLN A 50 -7.25 16.27 58.79
CA GLN A 50 -8.32 16.09 59.78
C GLN A 50 -9.70 15.89 59.12
N LYS A 51 -9.87 16.39 57.89
CA LYS A 51 -11.12 16.30 57.13
C LYS A 51 -11.17 15.05 56.23
N TRP A 52 -10.28 14.08 56.42
CA TRP A 52 -10.20 12.88 55.58
C TRP A 52 -10.65 11.64 56.32
N ASP A 53 -11.57 10.91 55.70
CA ASP A 53 -12.04 9.62 56.17
C ASP A 53 -11.11 8.51 55.68
N LEU A 54 -10.30 7.96 56.59
CA LEU A 54 -9.37 6.87 56.28
C LEU A 54 -10.07 5.58 55.87
N LYS A 55 -11.27 5.30 56.40
CA LYS A 55 -11.99 4.05 56.16
C LYS A 55 -12.62 4.04 54.78
N TYR A 56 -13.25 5.15 54.39
CA TYR A 56 -13.98 5.25 53.13
C TYR A 56 -13.19 5.95 52.01
N GLY A 57 -12.05 6.56 52.32
CA GLY A 57 -11.21 7.24 51.34
C GLY A 57 -11.90 8.45 50.70
N ARG A 58 -12.57 9.26 51.53
CA ARG A 58 -13.36 10.42 51.11
C ARG A 58 -13.19 11.60 52.07
N VAL A 59 -13.59 12.79 51.66
CA VAL A 59 -13.62 13.98 52.53
C VAL A 59 -14.83 13.90 53.47
N THR A 60 -14.63 14.15 54.77
CA THR A 60 -15.68 14.16 55.80
C THR A 60 -16.42 15.49 55.85
N GLY A 61 -17.70 15.44 56.25
CA GLY A 61 -18.54 16.63 56.41
C GLY A 61 -19.47 16.88 55.21
N LYS A 62 -20.31 17.90 55.33
CA LYS A 62 -21.32 18.30 54.33
C LYS A 62 -21.06 19.70 53.76
N THR A 63 -19.86 20.24 53.93
CA THR A 63 -19.51 21.55 53.34
C THR A 63 -19.51 21.45 51.81
N GLU A 64 -19.66 22.60 51.15
CA GLU A 64 -19.58 22.67 49.70
C GLU A 64 -18.23 22.16 49.17
N GLU A 65 -17.12 22.54 49.82
CA GLU A 65 -15.77 22.04 49.51
C GLU A 65 -15.69 20.49 49.57
N ALA A 66 -16.25 19.88 50.63
CA ALA A 66 -16.25 18.43 50.80
C ALA A 66 -17.08 17.72 49.74
N THR A 67 -18.25 18.28 49.41
CA THR A 67 -19.16 17.73 48.41
C THR A 67 -18.55 17.79 47.01
N GLN A 68 -17.95 18.93 46.64
CA GLN A 68 -17.28 19.10 45.35
C GLN A 68 -16.05 18.19 45.21
N LEU A 69 -15.22 18.07 46.26
CA LEU A 69 -14.06 17.17 46.25
C LEU A 69 -14.48 15.71 46.10
N ASN A 70 -15.49 15.26 46.85
CA ASN A 70 -15.98 13.89 46.76
C ASN A 70 -16.57 13.59 45.38
N ARG A 71 -17.31 14.54 44.77
CA ARG A 71 -17.81 14.39 43.40
C ARG A 71 -16.66 14.20 42.40
N LYS A 72 -15.61 15.02 42.46
CA LYS A 72 -14.43 14.88 41.59
C LYS A 72 -13.72 13.54 41.77
N LEU A 73 -13.60 13.05 43.00
CA LEU A 73 -13.02 11.73 43.28
C LEU A 73 -13.86 10.60 42.66
N GLU A 74 -15.18 10.72 42.70
CA GLU A 74 -16.08 9.74 42.10
C GLU A 74 -16.06 9.78 40.57
N GLU A 75 -15.96 10.97 39.96
CA GLU A 75 -15.73 11.14 38.52
C GLU A 75 -14.42 10.48 38.08
N ILE A 76 -13.34 10.65 38.85
CA ILE A 76 -12.06 9.97 38.61
C ILE A 76 -12.21 8.46 38.70
N ARG A 77 -12.89 7.96 39.75
CA ARG A 77 -13.13 6.53 39.94
C ARG A 77 -13.92 5.93 38.77
N SER A 78 -15.02 6.57 38.38
CA SER A 78 -15.87 6.14 37.27
C SER A 78 -15.08 6.01 35.97
N ARG A 79 -14.27 7.02 35.62
CA ARG A 79 -13.40 6.98 34.42
C ARG A 79 -12.40 5.82 34.44
N ILE A 80 -11.81 5.51 35.58
CA ILE A 80 -10.86 4.39 35.71
C ILE A 80 -11.59 3.05 35.54
N ILE A 81 -12.81 2.93 36.07
CA ILE A 81 -13.65 1.74 35.91
C ILE A 81 -14.00 1.54 34.43
N THR A 82 -14.44 2.59 33.72
CA THR A 82 -14.76 2.51 32.29
C THR A 82 -13.56 2.02 31.46
N HIS A 83 -12.37 2.59 31.67
CA HIS A 83 -11.16 2.13 30.97
C HIS A 83 -10.76 0.70 31.33
N TYR A 84 -11.00 0.25 32.57
CA TYR A 84 -10.76 -1.14 32.95
C TYR A 84 -11.70 -2.10 32.22
N GLU A 85 -13.00 -1.77 32.17
CA GLU A 85 -14.01 -2.58 31.47
C GLU A 85 -13.72 -2.65 29.97
N GLU A 86 -13.34 -1.53 29.34
CA GLU A 86 -12.91 -1.50 27.95
C GLU A 86 -11.70 -2.42 27.72
N LEU A 87 -10.61 -2.24 28.49
CA LEU A 87 -9.41 -3.05 28.32
C LEU A 87 -9.66 -4.55 28.57
N MET A 88 -10.46 -4.90 29.59
CA MET A 88 -10.83 -6.29 29.87
C MET A 88 -11.66 -6.90 28.74
N LYS A 89 -12.58 -6.12 28.15
CA LYS A 89 -13.44 -6.57 27.04
C LYS A 89 -12.62 -6.89 25.79
N TYR A 90 -11.59 -6.10 25.48
CA TYR A 90 -10.84 -6.23 24.23
C TYR A 90 -9.57 -7.09 24.36
N GLU A 91 -8.85 -7.01 25.47
CA GLU A 91 -7.54 -7.66 25.61
C GLU A 91 -7.57 -8.91 26.53
N GLY A 92 -8.64 -9.08 27.30
CA GLY A 92 -8.82 -10.20 28.23
C GLY A 92 -7.90 -10.19 29.47
N VAL A 93 -6.79 -9.45 29.45
CA VAL A 93 -5.84 -9.30 30.56
C VAL A 93 -5.43 -7.83 30.70
N VAL A 94 -5.47 -7.30 31.93
CA VAL A 94 -5.14 -5.90 32.22
C VAL A 94 -4.17 -5.81 33.40
N THR A 95 -3.15 -4.96 33.32
CA THR A 95 -2.23 -4.68 34.44
C THR A 95 -2.51 -3.31 35.05
N ALA A 96 -2.16 -3.14 36.33
CA ALA A 96 -2.38 -1.88 37.04
C ALA A 96 -1.61 -0.70 36.40
N GLN A 97 -0.40 -0.94 35.88
CA GLN A 97 0.37 0.09 35.18
C GLN A 97 -0.24 0.48 33.84
N LYS A 98 -0.72 -0.50 33.05
CA LYS A 98 -1.37 -0.23 31.76
C LYS A 98 -2.64 0.60 31.95
N LEU A 99 -3.49 0.20 32.89
CA LEU A 99 -4.70 0.97 33.22
C LEU A 99 -4.38 2.41 33.67
N LYS A 100 -3.33 2.59 34.49
CA LYS A 100 -2.85 3.92 34.88
C LYS A 100 -2.39 4.74 33.67
N ALA A 101 -1.59 4.16 32.77
CA ALA A 101 -1.08 4.86 31.59
C ALA A 101 -2.22 5.31 30.68
N THR A 102 -3.16 4.41 30.38
CA THR A 102 -4.37 4.70 29.60
C THR A 102 -5.21 5.79 30.24
N PHE A 103 -5.47 5.73 31.55
CA PHE A 103 -6.24 6.73 32.29
C PHE A 103 -5.57 8.12 32.28
N LEU A 104 -4.25 8.18 32.45
CA LEU A 104 -3.48 9.42 32.47
C LEU A 104 -3.20 9.98 31.06
N GLY A 105 -3.55 9.25 30.00
CA GLY A 105 -3.22 9.62 28.63
C GLY A 105 -1.71 9.58 28.32
N ILE A 106 -0.92 8.87 29.13
CA ILE A 106 0.51 8.67 28.91
C ILE A 106 0.65 7.66 27.77
N GLY A 107 1.05 8.13 26.58
CA GLY A 107 1.14 7.35 25.34
C GLY A 107 0.29 7.89 24.17
N VAL A 108 -0.63 8.84 24.41
CA VAL A 108 -1.56 9.34 23.36
C VAL A 108 -0.83 10.07 22.20
N MET A 109 0.37 10.60 22.44
CA MET A 109 1.21 11.24 21.41
C MET A 109 2.22 10.29 20.73
N GLU A 110 2.53 9.13 21.32
CA GLU A 110 3.37 8.13 20.64
C GLU A 110 2.56 7.33 19.60
N ASP A 111 1.24 7.24 19.82
CA ASP A 111 0.29 6.53 18.98
C ASP A 111 -0.55 7.47 18.09
N SER A 112 -0.05 8.65 17.72
CA SER A 112 -0.74 9.53 16.76
C SER A 112 -0.54 9.05 15.31
N LEU A 113 -1.44 9.43 14.40
CA LEU A 113 -1.50 8.92 13.05
C LEU A 113 -0.20 9.20 12.28
N LEU A 114 0.23 10.45 12.21
CA LEU A 114 1.42 10.82 11.44
C LEU A 114 2.69 10.29 12.11
N LYS A 115 2.76 10.25 13.45
CA LYS A 115 3.90 9.64 14.13
C LYS A 115 4.06 8.16 13.82
N VAL A 116 2.97 7.38 13.86
CA VAL A 116 2.98 5.95 13.48
C VAL A 116 3.33 5.79 12.00
N TYR A 117 2.81 6.67 11.14
CA TYR A 117 3.11 6.66 9.71
C TYR A 117 4.60 6.92 9.46
N GLU A 118 5.20 7.93 10.11
CA GLU A 118 6.61 8.27 9.99
C GLU A 118 7.50 7.07 10.36
N ASN A 119 7.26 6.46 11.52
CA ASN A 119 8.01 5.27 11.96
C ASN A 119 7.86 4.11 10.96
N PHE A 120 6.68 3.93 10.37
CA PHE A 120 6.47 2.91 9.32
C PHE A 120 7.28 3.23 8.06
N LYS A 121 7.32 4.48 7.61
CA LYS A 121 8.11 4.90 6.44
C LYS A 121 9.60 4.67 6.65
N GLU A 122 10.13 5.04 7.81
CA GLU A 122 11.54 4.81 8.16
C GLU A 122 11.90 3.33 8.08
N GLY A 123 11.09 2.46 8.69
CA GLY A 123 11.26 1.01 8.57
C GLY A 123 11.12 0.51 7.13
N PHE A 124 10.23 1.10 6.33
CA PHE A 124 10.06 0.75 4.92
C PHE A 124 11.27 1.18 4.07
N ALA A 125 11.88 2.32 4.36
CA ALA A 125 13.08 2.80 3.69
C ALA A 125 14.26 1.84 3.89
N LEU A 126 14.47 1.35 5.11
CA LEU A 126 15.47 0.31 5.40
C LEU A 126 15.25 -0.97 4.57
N MET A 127 13.98 -1.38 4.38
CA MET A 127 13.66 -2.52 3.51
C MET A 127 13.96 -2.25 2.03
N VAL A 128 13.84 -1.00 1.58
CA VAL A 128 14.23 -0.60 0.21
C VAL A 128 15.75 -0.62 0.04
N GLU A 129 16.50 -0.12 1.01
CA GLU A 129 17.97 -0.16 1.00
C GLU A 129 18.50 -1.59 0.93
N LYS A 130 17.84 -2.53 1.62
CA LYS A 130 18.16 -3.96 1.55
C LYS A 130 17.60 -4.67 0.31
N GLY A 131 16.94 -3.96 -0.61
CA GLY A 131 16.39 -4.51 -1.84
C GLY A 131 15.16 -5.42 -1.65
N VAL A 132 14.60 -5.50 -0.44
CA VAL A 132 13.43 -6.32 -0.11
C VAL A 132 12.14 -5.69 -0.66
N ARG A 133 12.09 -4.35 -0.68
CA ARG A 133 10.96 -3.56 -1.19
C ARG A 133 11.41 -2.61 -2.28
N SER A 134 10.46 -2.17 -3.13
CA SER A 134 10.76 -1.24 -4.22
C SER A 134 10.69 0.21 -3.77
N TYR A 135 11.61 1.05 -4.26
CA TYR A 135 11.61 2.49 -4.05
C TYR A 135 10.29 3.15 -4.49
N SER A 136 9.70 2.69 -5.60
CA SER A 136 8.41 3.20 -6.07
C SER A 136 7.27 2.99 -5.06
N THR A 137 7.36 1.95 -4.22
CA THR A 137 6.37 1.74 -3.15
C THR A 137 6.61 2.70 -1.98
N LEU A 138 7.87 2.95 -1.61
CA LEU A 138 8.23 3.95 -0.60
C LEU A 138 7.76 5.35 -1.01
N ASN A 139 8.06 5.77 -2.24
CA ASN A 139 7.65 7.08 -2.76
C ASN A 139 6.13 7.27 -2.70
N LYS A 140 5.33 6.19 -2.83
CA LYS A 140 3.89 6.26 -2.64
C LYS A 140 3.53 6.55 -1.18
N TYR A 141 4.16 5.86 -0.22
CA TYR A 141 3.96 6.13 1.20
C TYR A 141 4.38 7.56 1.58
N GLU A 142 5.49 8.06 1.02
CA GLU A 142 5.94 9.44 1.22
C GLU A 142 4.93 10.46 0.67
N ASN A 143 4.44 10.27 -0.56
CA ASN A 143 3.44 11.16 -1.15
C ASN A 143 2.15 11.20 -0.32
N VAL A 144 1.66 10.03 0.12
CA VAL A 144 0.43 9.97 0.92
C VAL A 144 0.65 10.58 2.30
N TYR A 145 1.81 10.37 2.92
CA TYR A 145 2.16 11.03 4.19
C TYR A 145 2.10 12.56 4.05
N THR A 146 2.71 13.11 3.01
CA THR A 146 2.67 14.56 2.73
C THR A 146 1.24 15.05 2.58
N HIS A 147 0.43 14.40 1.73
CA HIS A 147 -0.97 14.81 1.54
C HIS A 147 -1.81 14.69 2.81
N LEU A 148 -1.58 13.66 3.61
CA LEU A 148 -2.28 13.46 4.87
C LEU A 148 -1.90 14.53 5.89
N SER A 149 -0.62 14.88 6.00
CA SER A 149 -0.14 15.96 6.87
C SER A 149 -0.73 17.31 6.44
N GLU A 150 -0.72 17.63 5.14
CA GLU A 150 -1.33 18.84 4.60
C GLU A 150 -2.83 18.90 4.85
N PHE A 151 -3.54 17.78 4.68
CA PHE A 151 -4.97 17.66 4.97
C PHE A 151 -5.29 17.91 6.44
N ILE A 152 -4.54 17.29 7.36
CA ILE A 152 -4.74 17.44 8.80
C ILE A 152 -4.53 18.91 9.20
N GLN A 153 -3.48 19.55 8.67
CA GLN A 153 -3.23 20.97 8.90
C GLN A 153 -4.31 21.86 8.26
N TYR A 154 -4.80 21.51 7.07
CA TYR A 154 -5.82 22.28 6.37
C TYR A 154 -7.18 22.25 7.08
N LYS A 155 -7.66 21.06 7.46
CA LYS A 155 -9.01 20.86 8.00
C LYS A 155 -9.08 20.98 9.51
N TYR A 156 -8.11 20.41 10.24
CA TYR A 156 -8.14 20.34 11.70
C TYR A 156 -7.22 21.36 12.39
N ARG A 157 -6.37 22.06 11.63
CA ARG A 157 -5.40 23.06 12.15
C ARG A 157 -4.45 22.48 13.20
N ARG A 158 -4.06 21.21 13.01
CA ARG A 158 -3.15 20.47 13.90
C ARG A 158 -2.00 19.88 13.10
N SER A 159 -0.89 19.65 13.79
CA SER A 159 0.28 18.98 13.23
C SER A 159 0.11 17.46 13.17
N ASP A 160 -0.83 16.87 13.91
CA ASP A 160 -1.13 15.44 13.94
C ASP A 160 -2.55 15.21 14.50
N ILE A 161 -3.02 13.96 14.48
CA ILE A 161 -4.35 13.54 14.93
C ILE A 161 -4.28 12.15 15.59
N SER A 162 -5.11 11.90 16.62
CA SER A 162 -5.19 10.58 17.25
C SER A 162 -5.94 9.59 16.36
N PHE A 163 -5.53 8.31 16.31
CA PHE A 163 -6.31 7.26 15.65
C PHE A 163 -7.76 7.18 16.14
N LYS A 164 -8.04 7.55 17.40
CA LYS A 164 -9.40 7.56 17.95
C LYS A 164 -10.32 8.60 17.30
N GLU A 165 -9.74 9.61 16.64
CA GLU A 165 -10.47 10.65 15.92
C GLU A 165 -10.68 10.30 14.43
N LEU A 166 -10.13 9.17 13.95
CA LEU A 166 -10.40 8.69 12.60
C LEU A 166 -11.79 8.05 12.58
N THR A 167 -12.76 8.82 12.12
CA THR A 167 -14.12 8.37 11.83
C THR A 167 -14.27 8.03 10.34
N GLU A 168 -15.42 7.48 9.97
CA GLU A 168 -15.78 7.31 8.55
C GLU A 168 -15.78 8.68 7.81
N ASP A 169 -16.21 9.75 8.47
CA ASP A 169 -16.16 11.11 7.91
C ASP A 169 -14.73 11.56 7.63
N PHE A 170 -13.77 11.29 8.53
CA PHE A 170 -12.36 11.60 8.28
C PHE A 170 -11.86 10.94 6.98
N ILE A 171 -12.23 9.67 6.75
CA ILE A 171 -11.82 8.93 5.55
C ILE A 171 -12.42 9.56 4.29
N ASN A 172 -13.73 9.85 4.31
CA ASN A 172 -14.44 10.48 3.20
C ASN A 172 -13.92 11.90 2.91
N ASP A 173 -13.64 12.66 3.96
CA ASP A 173 -13.09 14.01 3.87
C ASP A 173 -11.68 14.01 3.27
N PHE A 174 -10.87 13.02 3.60
CA PHE A 174 -9.54 12.87 3.01
C PHE A 174 -9.61 12.49 1.52
N ASP A 175 -10.47 11.54 1.13
CA ASP A 175 -10.74 11.25 -0.29
C ASP A 175 -11.18 12.52 -1.02
N PHE A 176 -12.17 13.24 -0.48
CA PHE A 176 -12.65 14.49 -1.04
C PHE A 176 -11.53 15.53 -1.19
N TYR A 177 -10.67 15.68 -0.18
CA TYR A 177 -9.50 16.55 -0.26
C TYR A 177 -8.54 16.15 -1.39
N LEU A 178 -8.24 14.86 -1.53
CA LEU A 178 -7.39 14.37 -2.63
C LEU A 178 -8.02 14.65 -4.00
N ARG A 179 -9.35 14.58 -4.09
CA ARG A 179 -10.10 14.80 -5.33
C ARG A 179 -10.22 16.26 -5.70
N VAL A 180 -10.56 17.12 -4.75
CA VAL A 180 -10.90 18.52 -5.00
C VAL A 180 -9.67 19.41 -4.83
N ASN A 181 -8.97 19.32 -3.70
CA ASN A 181 -7.84 20.20 -3.40
C ASN A 181 -6.54 19.76 -4.09
N LYS A 182 -6.34 18.45 -4.29
CA LYS A 182 -5.16 17.92 -5.00
C LYS A 182 -5.44 17.54 -6.46
N SER A 183 -6.70 17.63 -6.90
CA SER A 183 -7.13 17.32 -8.27
C SER A 183 -6.63 15.97 -8.79
N LEU A 184 -6.54 14.97 -7.90
CA LEU A 184 -6.05 13.64 -8.26
C LEU A 184 -7.13 12.82 -8.96
N THR A 185 -6.69 11.94 -9.87
CA THR A 185 -7.61 11.03 -10.57
C THR A 185 -8.09 9.90 -9.67
N HIS A 186 -9.28 9.35 -9.96
CA HIS A 186 -9.91 8.28 -9.18
C HIS A 186 -8.96 7.12 -8.84
N ASN A 187 -8.29 6.52 -9.84
CA ASN A 187 -7.36 5.41 -9.60
C ASN A 187 -6.14 5.81 -8.75
N THR A 188 -5.69 7.07 -8.83
CA THR A 188 -4.63 7.58 -7.95
C THR A 188 -5.11 7.63 -6.51
N ILE A 189 -6.31 8.18 -6.29
CA ILE A 189 -6.94 8.25 -4.96
C ILE A 189 -7.10 6.84 -4.39
N TRP A 190 -7.67 5.90 -5.14
CA TRP A 190 -7.82 4.51 -4.72
C TRP A 190 -6.48 3.90 -4.24
N VAL A 191 -5.40 4.12 -5.01
CA VAL A 191 -4.04 3.68 -4.62
C VAL A 191 -3.52 4.43 -3.39
N TYR A 192 -3.87 5.71 -3.22
CA TYR A 192 -3.42 6.57 -2.12
C TYR A 192 -4.19 6.32 -0.81
N MET A 193 -5.41 5.79 -0.88
CA MET A 193 -6.15 5.34 0.30
C MET A 193 -5.56 4.06 0.92
N MET A 194 -4.86 3.23 0.13
CA MET A 194 -4.26 1.98 0.62
C MET A 194 -3.20 2.21 1.72
N PRO A 195 -2.24 3.14 1.61
CA PRO A 195 -1.34 3.46 2.71
C PRO A 195 -2.03 3.92 4.01
N LEU A 196 -3.08 4.74 3.93
CA LEU A 196 -3.84 5.14 5.11
C LEU A 196 -4.58 3.95 5.72
N CYS A 197 -5.19 3.09 4.89
CA CYS A 197 -5.77 1.84 5.34
C CYS A 197 -4.72 0.96 6.06
N LYS A 198 -3.49 0.90 5.55
CA LYS A 198 -2.41 0.18 6.23
C LYS A 198 -2.08 0.74 7.61
N MET A 199 -2.14 2.06 7.80
CA MET A 199 -1.91 2.66 9.12
C MET A 199 -3.02 2.30 10.10
N VAL A 200 -4.26 2.28 9.61
CA VAL A 200 -5.42 1.83 10.40
C VAL A 200 -5.29 0.35 10.78
N GLU A 201 -4.88 -0.53 9.86
CA GLU A 201 -4.60 -1.94 10.19
C GLU A 201 -3.55 -2.07 11.30
N ILE A 202 -2.43 -1.33 11.19
CA ILE A 202 -1.38 -1.34 12.22
C ILE A 202 -1.94 -0.86 13.58
N ALA A 203 -2.80 0.16 13.57
CA ALA A 203 -3.41 0.66 14.79
C ALA A 203 -4.40 -0.33 15.43
N ILE A 204 -5.12 -1.10 14.62
CA ILE A 204 -5.97 -2.20 15.09
C ILE A 204 -5.13 -3.34 15.66
N ASP A 205 -4.08 -3.76 14.95
CA ASP A 205 -3.18 -4.84 15.38
C ASP A 205 -2.48 -4.50 16.71
N LYS A 206 -2.22 -3.21 16.96
CA LYS A 206 -1.65 -2.71 18.22
C LYS A 206 -2.69 -2.44 19.32
N GLY A 207 -3.99 -2.57 19.05
CA GLY A 207 -5.06 -2.26 20.00
C GLY A 207 -5.26 -0.77 20.29
N ILE A 208 -4.75 0.13 19.44
CA ILE A 208 -4.92 1.58 19.57
C ILE A 208 -6.37 1.97 19.29
N ILE A 209 -6.97 1.34 18.27
CA ILE A 209 -8.39 1.43 17.92
C ILE A 209 -8.96 0.04 17.68
N TYR A 210 -10.26 -0.12 17.93
CA TYR A 210 -10.96 -1.40 17.76
C TYR A 210 -11.98 -1.39 16.62
N ARG A 211 -12.45 -0.20 16.24
CA ARG A 211 -13.36 -0.01 15.10
C ARG A 211 -12.56 0.41 13.88
N ASN A 212 -12.79 -0.26 12.75
CA ASN A 212 -12.20 0.12 11.49
C ASN A 212 -12.94 1.32 10.86
N PRO A 213 -12.33 2.51 10.73
CA PRO A 213 -12.95 3.67 10.07
C PRO A 213 -13.17 3.50 8.56
N PHE A 214 -12.50 2.53 7.92
CA PHE A 214 -12.72 2.21 6.51
C PHE A 214 -13.92 1.28 6.27
N LYS A 215 -14.64 0.84 7.31
CA LYS A 215 -15.67 -0.23 7.19
C LYS A 215 -16.69 0.03 6.09
N ASN A 216 -17.13 1.28 5.93
CA ASN A 216 -18.14 1.67 4.93
C ASN A 216 -17.54 2.47 3.75
N TYR A 217 -16.22 2.61 3.69
CA TYR A 217 -15.55 3.27 2.57
C TYR A 217 -15.45 2.32 1.38
N ILE A 218 -16.21 2.60 0.32
CA ILE A 218 -16.27 1.76 -0.87
C ILE A 218 -15.54 2.47 -2.01
N SER A 219 -14.44 1.87 -2.48
CA SER A 219 -13.72 2.36 -3.65
C SER A 219 -13.03 1.20 -4.35
N SER A 220 -13.12 1.19 -5.68
CA SER A 220 -12.49 0.18 -6.54
C SER A 220 -11.72 0.85 -7.67
N MET A 221 -10.67 0.18 -8.14
CA MET A 221 -9.96 0.60 -9.34
C MET A 221 -10.92 0.54 -10.54
N GLU A 222 -10.97 1.62 -11.31
CA GLU A 222 -11.67 1.67 -12.59
C GLU A 222 -10.73 1.16 -13.68
N GLU A 223 -11.21 0.23 -14.51
CA GLU A 223 -10.46 -0.21 -15.68
C GLU A 223 -10.38 0.91 -16.72
N LYS A 224 -9.15 1.16 -17.20
CA LYS A 224 -8.90 2.13 -18.26
C LYS A 224 -8.36 1.39 -19.48
N ASP A 225 -8.77 1.81 -20.68
CA ASP A 225 -8.16 1.33 -21.91
C ASP A 225 -6.65 1.64 -21.86
N ARG A 226 -5.85 0.58 -21.97
CA ARG A 226 -4.39 0.60 -21.82
C ARG A 226 -3.66 0.96 -23.11
N GLY A 227 -4.36 0.93 -24.25
CA GLY A 227 -3.80 1.22 -25.57
C GLY A 227 -2.79 0.17 -26.05
N TYR A 228 -2.75 -0.03 -27.37
CA TYR A 228 -1.79 -0.87 -28.07
C TYR A 228 -1.64 -0.38 -29.51
N LEU A 229 -0.62 -0.86 -30.22
CA LEU A 229 -0.45 -0.62 -31.64
C LEU A 229 -1.07 -1.73 -32.47
N LEU A 230 -1.62 -1.36 -33.63
CA LEU A 230 -2.03 -2.31 -34.66
C LEU A 230 -0.81 -2.92 -35.36
N ARG A 231 -1.02 -4.00 -36.11
CA ARG A 231 0.05 -4.71 -36.82
C ARG A 231 0.78 -3.77 -37.80
N GLU A 232 0.00 -3.04 -38.58
CA GLU A 232 0.48 -2.13 -39.63
C GLU A 232 1.31 -0.99 -39.04
N GLU A 233 0.97 -0.55 -37.82
CA GLU A 233 1.72 0.46 -37.08
C GLU A 233 3.05 -0.09 -36.56
N VAL A 234 3.09 -1.35 -36.12
CA VAL A 234 4.35 -2.03 -35.76
C VAL A 234 5.24 -2.20 -37.00
N GLU A 235 4.67 -2.57 -38.14
CA GLU A 235 5.36 -2.67 -39.42
C GLU A 235 5.91 -1.31 -39.89
N THR A 236 5.13 -0.25 -39.72
CA THR A 236 5.59 1.13 -39.97
C THR A 236 6.80 1.48 -39.12
N LEU A 237 6.80 1.10 -37.84
CA LEU A 237 7.94 1.32 -36.95
C LEU A 237 9.16 0.48 -37.33
N LEU A 238 8.98 -0.75 -37.82
CA LEU A 238 10.08 -1.59 -38.32
C LEU A 238 10.79 -0.95 -39.52
N GLN A 239 10.03 -0.27 -40.39
CA GLN A 239 10.56 0.39 -41.60
C GLN A 239 11.01 1.84 -41.34
N TYR A 240 10.62 2.44 -40.22
CA TYR A 240 11.01 3.81 -39.87
C TYR A 240 12.51 3.88 -39.55
N HIS A 241 13.22 4.84 -40.16
CA HIS A 241 14.65 5.06 -39.97
C HIS A 241 14.90 6.33 -39.13
N PRO A 242 15.19 6.21 -37.82
CA PRO A 242 15.39 7.38 -36.96
C PRO A 242 16.68 8.13 -37.31
N LYS A 243 16.65 9.46 -37.16
CA LYS A 243 17.80 10.33 -37.48
C LYS A 243 18.98 10.23 -36.50
N SER A 244 18.83 9.52 -35.37
CA SER A 244 19.89 9.38 -34.37
C SER A 244 19.97 7.95 -33.83
N ALA A 245 21.20 7.51 -33.50
CA ALA A 245 21.44 6.19 -32.94
C ALA A 245 20.67 5.94 -31.62
N SER A 246 20.44 7.00 -30.82
CA SER A 246 19.64 6.91 -29.59
C SER A 246 18.16 6.66 -29.88
N ALA A 247 17.60 7.35 -30.89
CA ALA A 247 16.23 7.10 -31.31
C ALA A 247 16.07 5.73 -31.97
N GLU A 248 17.08 5.28 -32.72
CA GLU A 248 17.17 3.94 -33.30
C GLU A 248 17.17 2.84 -32.23
N LEU A 249 18.01 2.99 -31.21
CA LEU A 249 18.01 2.08 -30.07
C LEU A 249 16.64 2.05 -29.38
N VAL A 250 16.00 3.20 -29.15
CA VAL A 250 14.68 3.23 -28.50
C VAL A 250 13.60 2.59 -29.37
N ARG A 251 13.62 2.80 -30.69
CA ARG A 251 12.75 2.09 -31.64
C ARG A 251 12.94 0.58 -31.51
N ASP A 252 14.17 0.11 -31.56
CA ASP A 252 14.49 -1.32 -31.54
C ASP A 252 14.11 -1.95 -30.20
N LEU A 253 14.34 -1.28 -29.07
CA LEU A 253 13.89 -1.75 -27.76
C LEU A 253 12.35 -1.80 -27.65
N PHE A 254 11.65 -0.84 -28.26
CA PHE A 254 10.19 -0.82 -28.29
C PHE A 254 9.65 -1.99 -29.14
N VAL A 255 10.19 -2.18 -30.35
CA VAL A 255 9.85 -3.31 -31.23
C VAL A 255 10.17 -4.64 -30.54
N PHE A 256 11.36 -4.77 -29.95
CA PHE A 256 11.75 -5.95 -29.19
C PHE A 256 10.73 -6.29 -28.09
N SER A 257 10.21 -5.28 -27.39
CA SER A 257 9.12 -5.44 -26.42
C SER A 257 7.80 -5.91 -27.07
N CYS A 258 7.47 -5.43 -28.27
CA CYS A 258 6.30 -5.90 -29.05
C CYS A 258 6.40 -7.38 -29.45
N PHE A 259 7.60 -7.93 -29.60
CA PHE A 259 7.82 -9.33 -30.00
C PHE A 259 8.23 -10.26 -28.85
N THR A 260 8.54 -9.73 -27.67
CA THR A 260 8.91 -10.54 -26.50
C THR A 260 8.00 -10.35 -25.29
N GLY A 261 7.22 -9.27 -25.27
CA GLY A 261 6.36 -8.91 -24.15
C GLY A 261 7.11 -8.44 -22.90
N PHE A 262 8.43 -8.29 -22.91
CA PHE A 262 9.16 -7.80 -21.74
C PHE A 262 8.85 -6.33 -21.45
N SER A 263 8.70 -5.97 -20.17
CA SER A 263 8.53 -4.56 -19.80
C SER A 263 9.86 -3.80 -19.91
N TYR A 264 9.83 -2.46 -19.96
CA TYR A 264 11.04 -1.63 -19.97
C TYR A 264 12.06 -2.04 -18.88
N ILE A 265 11.59 -2.22 -17.63
CA ILE A 265 12.50 -2.58 -16.53
C ILE A 265 13.05 -3.99 -16.70
N ASP A 266 12.27 -4.87 -17.34
CA ASP A 266 12.73 -6.22 -17.60
C ASP A 266 13.82 -6.25 -18.67
N ILE A 267 13.63 -5.49 -19.75
CA ILE A 267 14.60 -5.30 -20.84
C ILE A 267 15.90 -4.69 -20.31
N LYS A 268 15.81 -3.63 -19.51
CA LYS A 268 16.98 -2.97 -18.90
C LYS A 268 17.83 -3.94 -18.05
N GLN A 269 17.22 -4.99 -17.52
CA GLN A 269 17.88 -5.99 -16.68
C GLN A 269 18.19 -7.29 -17.42
N LEU A 270 17.87 -7.40 -18.71
CA LEU A 270 18.26 -8.56 -19.51
C LEU A 270 19.79 -8.62 -19.60
N LYS A 271 20.29 -9.84 -19.60
CA LYS A 271 21.72 -10.17 -19.59
C LYS A 271 21.95 -11.28 -20.60
N ARG A 272 23.18 -11.41 -21.08
CA ARG A 272 23.57 -12.47 -22.02
C ARG A 272 23.26 -13.87 -21.48
N SER A 273 23.43 -14.09 -20.18
CA SER A 273 23.09 -15.37 -19.51
C SER A 273 21.61 -15.76 -19.54
N HIS A 274 20.70 -14.81 -19.82
CA HIS A 274 19.29 -15.10 -20.00
C HIS A 274 18.97 -15.64 -21.41
N LEU A 275 19.88 -15.49 -22.37
CA LEU A 275 19.77 -16.04 -23.72
C LEU A 275 20.31 -17.46 -23.74
N GLN A 276 19.45 -18.43 -24.06
CA GLN A 276 19.80 -19.85 -24.02
C GLN A 276 19.25 -20.57 -25.24
N SER A 277 20.01 -21.51 -25.80
CA SER A 277 19.44 -22.51 -26.71
C SER A 277 18.68 -23.54 -25.88
N PHE A 278 17.49 -23.94 -26.33
CA PHE A 278 16.62 -24.81 -25.54
C PHE A 278 16.30 -26.13 -26.28
N PHE A 279 15.35 -26.92 -25.77
CA PHE A 279 15.07 -28.29 -26.22
C PHE A 279 14.63 -28.40 -27.70
N ASP A 280 14.16 -27.30 -28.28
CA ASP A 280 13.59 -27.23 -29.63
C ASP A 280 14.57 -26.67 -30.66
N GLY A 281 15.84 -26.48 -30.29
CA GLY A 281 16.88 -25.90 -31.16
C GLY A 281 16.76 -24.40 -31.38
N ASN A 282 15.75 -23.73 -30.78
CA ASN A 282 15.57 -22.29 -30.87
C ASN A 282 16.26 -21.57 -29.71
N LYS A 283 16.52 -20.26 -29.88
CA LYS A 283 16.95 -19.39 -28.78
C LYS A 283 15.75 -18.94 -27.95
N TRP A 284 15.94 -18.91 -26.64
CA TRP A 284 14.95 -18.48 -25.66
C TRP A 284 15.53 -17.42 -24.74
N LEU A 285 14.68 -16.49 -24.33
CA LEU A 285 14.93 -15.61 -23.20
C LEU A 285 14.25 -16.18 -21.97
N ILE A 286 15.05 -16.60 -20.99
CA ILE A 286 14.60 -17.18 -19.74
C ILE A 286 14.95 -16.21 -18.61
N LYS A 287 13.94 -15.54 -18.06
CA LYS A 287 14.13 -14.53 -17.01
C LYS A 287 12.98 -14.56 -16.01
N ARG A 288 13.25 -14.29 -14.73
CA ARG A 288 12.20 -13.96 -13.76
C ARG A 288 11.84 -12.47 -13.80
N ARG A 289 10.54 -12.18 -13.83
CA ARG A 289 10.02 -10.80 -13.91
C ARG A 289 10.37 -9.99 -12.66
N GLN A 290 10.87 -8.78 -12.85
CA GLN A 290 11.30 -7.92 -11.73
C GLN A 290 10.19 -7.65 -10.71
N LYS A 291 8.96 -7.38 -11.16
CA LYS A 291 7.85 -6.96 -10.28
C LYS A 291 7.26 -8.09 -9.44
N SER A 292 7.23 -9.31 -9.98
CA SER A 292 6.41 -10.40 -9.43
C SER A 292 7.17 -11.68 -9.16
N ASP A 293 8.43 -11.75 -9.58
CA ASP A 293 9.30 -12.92 -9.48
C ASP A 293 8.62 -14.17 -10.07
N VAL A 294 8.02 -13.99 -11.25
CA VAL A 294 7.40 -15.07 -12.03
C VAL A 294 8.30 -15.36 -13.22
N PRO A 295 8.58 -16.63 -13.56
CA PRO A 295 9.29 -16.98 -14.77
C PRO A 295 8.58 -16.45 -16.03
N CYS A 296 9.33 -15.75 -16.87
CA CYS A 296 8.98 -15.32 -18.22
C CYS A 296 9.94 -16.02 -19.17
N ASN A 297 9.45 -17.04 -19.87
CA ASN A 297 10.21 -17.77 -20.86
C ASN A 297 9.61 -17.45 -22.22
N VAL A 298 10.43 -16.88 -23.10
CA VAL A 298 9.97 -16.39 -24.41
C VAL A 298 10.90 -16.94 -25.47
N ARG A 299 10.37 -17.74 -26.39
CA ARG A 299 11.10 -18.15 -27.59
C ARG A 299 11.34 -16.91 -28.46
N LEU A 300 12.56 -16.73 -28.93
CA LEU A 300 12.90 -15.62 -29.81
C LEU A 300 12.37 -15.89 -31.22
N LEU A 301 11.87 -14.82 -31.83
CA LEU A 301 11.58 -14.74 -33.25
C LEU A 301 12.71 -13.97 -33.94
N ASP A 302 12.88 -14.18 -35.24
CA ASP A 302 13.94 -13.59 -36.06
C ASP A 302 14.10 -12.07 -35.86
N ILE A 303 12.99 -11.34 -35.73
CA ILE A 303 13.01 -9.88 -35.49
C ILE A 303 13.72 -9.56 -34.17
N ALA A 304 13.39 -10.28 -33.11
CA ALA A 304 14.00 -10.07 -31.80
C ALA A 304 15.46 -10.54 -31.77
N GLU A 305 15.81 -11.61 -32.50
CA GLU A 305 17.20 -12.08 -32.65
C GLU A 305 18.06 -11.05 -33.38
N LYS A 306 17.60 -10.54 -34.52
CA LYS A 306 18.30 -9.50 -35.29
C LYS A 306 18.56 -8.23 -34.47
N ILE A 307 17.61 -7.84 -33.61
CA ILE A 307 17.79 -6.70 -32.70
C ILE A 307 18.87 -7.00 -31.66
N ILE A 308 18.92 -8.21 -31.10
CA ILE A 308 19.97 -8.61 -30.16
C ILE A 308 21.34 -8.56 -30.85
N GLU A 309 21.47 -9.17 -32.02
CA GLU A 309 22.70 -9.22 -32.81
C GLU A 309 23.23 -7.83 -33.15
N LYS A 310 22.34 -6.92 -33.56
CA LYS A 310 22.68 -5.53 -33.87
C LYS A 310 23.36 -4.78 -32.71
N TYR A 311 22.99 -5.09 -31.47
CA TYR A 311 23.52 -4.43 -30.28
C TYR A 311 24.55 -5.27 -29.52
N GLU A 312 24.96 -6.41 -30.08
CA GLU A 312 26.01 -7.24 -29.50
C GLU A 312 27.32 -6.44 -29.37
N GLY A 313 28.02 -6.58 -28.24
CA GLY A 313 29.27 -5.85 -27.98
C GLY A 313 29.12 -4.36 -27.67
N THR A 314 27.91 -3.77 -27.75
CA THR A 314 27.71 -2.33 -27.47
C THR A 314 27.69 -1.98 -25.97
N THR A 315 27.54 -2.99 -25.11
CA THR A 315 27.53 -2.84 -23.65
C THR A 315 28.88 -3.21 -23.04
N ARG A 316 29.34 -2.43 -22.06
CA ARG A 316 30.54 -2.76 -21.24
C ARG A 316 30.24 -3.73 -20.08
N THR A 317 29.01 -4.21 -19.98
CA THR A 317 28.53 -5.05 -18.87
C THR A 317 27.81 -6.26 -19.45
N GLU A 318 27.43 -7.22 -18.59
CA GLU A 318 26.61 -8.38 -18.98
C GLU A 318 25.23 -8.03 -19.55
N ALA A 319 24.81 -6.77 -19.49
CA ALA A 319 23.52 -6.32 -20.02
C ALA A 319 23.40 -6.59 -21.53
N LEU A 320 22.22 -7.01 -21.95
CA LEU A 320 21.94 -7.32 -23.36
C LEU A 320 21.86 -6.06 -24.23
N PHE A 321 21.41 -4.94 -23.65
CA PHE A 321 21.24 -3.67 -24.36
C PHE A 321 21.75 -2.47 -23.53
N PRO A 322 22.25 -1.40 -24.18
CA PRO A 322 22.60 -0.14 -23.52
C PRO A 322 21.35 0.72 -23.23
N THR A 323 20.37 0.17 -22.51
CA THR A 323 19.03 0.76 -22.34
C THR A 323 19.05 2.15 -21.68
N PRO A 324 18.55 3.21 -22.35
CA PRO A 324 18.43 4.56 -21.78
C PRO A 324 17.44 4.61 -20.61
N SER A 325 17.32 5.75 -19.93
CA SER A 325 16.30 5.94 -18.90
C SER A 325 14.87 5.83 -19.47
N ASN A 326 13.90 5.39 -18.65
CA ASN A 326 12.51 5.23 -19.09
C ASN A 326 11.92 6.57 -19.55
N ALA A 327 12.27 7.66 -18.87
CA ALA A 327 11.85 9.00 -19.24
C ALA A 327 12.35 9.37 -20.64
N ASN A 328 13.62 9.10 -20.95
CA ASN A 328 14.19 9.37 -22.26
C ASN A 328 13.58 8.47 -23.35
N CYS A 329 13.36 7.19 -23.04
CA CYS A 329 12.67 6.28 -23.94
C CYS A 329 11.26 6.80 -24.29
N ASN A 330 10.46 7.20 -23.29
CA ASN A 330 9.11 7.71 -23.52
C ASN A 330 9.11 9.05 -24.29
N LEU A 331 10.12 9.91 -24.09
CA LEU A 331 10.27 11.13 -24.87
C LEU A 331 10.51 10.81 -26.36
N LEU A 332 11.46 9.93 -26.64
CA LEU A 332 11.82 9.53 -28.01
C LEU A 332 10.70 8.74 -28.71
N ILE A 333 9.99 7.87 -27.98
CA ILE A 333 8.80 7.17 -28.50
C ILE A 333 7.76 8.16 -28.95
N ARG A 334 7.41 9.16 -28.12
CA ARG A 334 6.39 10.16 -28.51
C ARG A 334 6.78 10.93 -29.77
N LYS A 335 8.07 11.24 -29.95
CA LYS A 335 8.56 11.90 -31.16
C LYS A 335 8.43 10.98 -32.36
N MET A 336 8.93 9.74 -32.26
CA MET A 336 8.86 8.75 -33.33
C MET A 336 7.43 8.44 -33.77
N MET A 337 6.49 8.29 -32.82
CA MET A 337 5.08 8.04 -33.14
C MET A 337 4.47 9.21 -33.93
N LYS A 338 4.85 10.46 -33.62
CA LYS A 338 4.44 11.62 -34.42
C LYS A 338 5.04 11.60 -35.82
N ASP A 339 6.34 11.28 -35.94
CA ASP A 339 7.02 11.17 -37.23
C ASP A 339 6.40 10.08 -38.12
N CYS A 340 5.89 9.00 -37.54
CA CYS A 340 5.17 7.91 -38.21
C CYS A 340 3.66 8.17 -38.38
N ASN A 341 3.16 9.35 -37.99
CA ASN A 341 1.73 9.70 -38.03
C ASN A 341 0.80 8.76 -37.21
N ILE A 342 1.34 8.14 -36.16
CA ILE A 342 0.61 7.28 -35.21
C ILE A 342 0.10 8.16 -34.06
N ILE A 343 -1.11 8.70 -34.22
CA ILE A 343 -1.72 9.65 -33.28
C ILE A 343 -2.76 8.94 -32.41
N ARG A 344 -2.76 9.27 -31.12
CA ARG A 344 -3.68 8.76 -30.09
C ARG A 344 -4.03 9.88 -29.11
N GLU A 345 -5.21 9.81 -28.50
CA GLU A 345 -5.61 10.74 -27.43
C GLU A 345 -4.68 10.65 -26.21
N LYS A 346 -4.29 9.43 -25.85
CA LYS A 346 -3.35 9.18 -24.76
C LYS A 346 -1.91 9.11 -25.29
N PRO A 347 -0.93 9.73 -24.61
CA PRO A 347 0.47 9.61 -24.98
C PRO A 347 0.94 8.16 -24.96
N ILE A 348 1.49 7.70 -26.10
CA ILE A 348 2.09 6.37 -26.21
C ILE A 348 3.33 6.31 -25.32
N SER A 349 3.37 5.30 -24.46
CA SER A 349 4.49 5.03 -23.56
C SER A 349 5.13 3.69 -23.92
N PHE A 350 6.34 3.43 -23.40
CA PHE A 350 7.03 2.16 -23.62
C PHE A 350 6.17 0.94 -23.26
N HIS A 351 5.28 1.08 -22.25
CA HIS A 351 4.43 -0.05 -21.84
C HIS A 351 3.41 -0.48 -22.89
N TRP A 352 3.08 0.39 -23.86
CA TRP A 352 2.23 0.02 -25.01
C TRP A 352 2.84 -1.11 -25.82
N ALA A 353 4.17 -1.21 -25.93
CA ALA A 353 4.81 -2.31 -26.64
C ALA A 353 4.46 -3.67 -26.02
N ARG A 354 4.43 -3.75 -24.68
CA ARG A 354 4.03 -4.98 -24.00
C ARG A 354 2.53 -5.28 -24.17
N HIS A 355 1.68 -4.26 -24.22
CA HIS A 355 0.27 -4.45 -24.56
C HIS A 355 0.09 -4.93 -25.99
N THR A 356 0.89 -4.37 -26.91
CA THR A 356 0.94 -4.76 -28.32
C THR A 356 1.35 -6.23 -28.47
N PHE A 357 2.37 -6.71 -27.75
CA PHE A 357 2.68 -8.15 -27.71
C PHE A 357 1.47 -8.99 -27.29
N GLY A 358 0.80 -8.60 -26.19
CA GLY A 358 -0.37 -9.31 -25.67
C GLY A 358 -1.48 -9.42 -26.72
N THR A 359 -1.85 -8.31 -27.37
CA THR A 359 -2.90 -8.31 -28.37
C THR A 359 -2.46 -9.01 -29.66
N LEU A 360 -1.28 -8.68 -30.19
CA LEU A 360 -0.78 -9.18 -31.47
C LEU A 360 -0.72 -10.72 -31.49
N PHE A 361 -0.09 -11.34 -30.49
CA PHE A 361 0.07 -12.79 -30.46
C PHE A 361 -1.25 -13.51 -30.16
N LEU A 362 -2.17 -12.90 -29.42
CA LEU A 362 -3.52 -13.46 -29.27
C LEU A 362 -4.29 -13.44 -30.59
N THR A 363 -4.14 -12.39 -31.40
CA THR A 363 -4.73 -12.28 -32.74
C THR A 363 -4.10 -13.27 -33.73
N GLU A 364 -2.82 -13.60 -33.56
CA GLU A 364 -2.13 -14.65 -34.33
C GLU A 364 -2.41 -16.08 -33.82
N GLY A 365 -3.42 -16.25 -32.96
CA GLY A 365 -3.88 -17.58 -32.53
C GLY A 365 -3.07 -18.21 -31.40
N VAL A 366 -2.12 -17.49 -30.79
CA VAL A 366 -1.41 -18.02 -29.61
C VAL A 366 -2.40 -18.10 -28.43
N PRO A 367 -2.48 -19.24 -27.72
CA PRO A 367 -3.38 -19.40 -26.59
C PRO A 367 -3.14 -18.37 -25.47
N LEU A 368 -4.21 -17.98 -24.79
CA LEU A 368 -4.18 -16.98 -23.72
C LEU A 368 -3.23 -17.36 -22.59
N GLU A 369 -3.19 -18.65 -22.25
CA GLU A 369 -2.34 -19.25 -21.24
C GLU A 369 -0.86 -19.09 -21.61
N SER A 370 -0.52 -19.34 -22.87
CA SER A 370 0.83 -19.20 -23.40
C SER A 370 1.29 -17.75 -23.36
N VAL A 371 0.45 -16.81 -23.85
CA VAL A 371 0.75 -15.37 -23.78
C VAL A 371 0.90 -14.91 -22.33
N SER A 372 0.01 -15.36 -21.43
CA SER A 372 0.06 -15.04 -20.00
C SER A 372 1.36 -15.50 -19.34
N LYS A 373 1.82 -16.71 -19.68
CA LYS A 373 3.07 -17.29 -19.18
C LYS A 373 4.30 -16.57 -19.74
N MET A 374 4.33 -16.25 -21.04
CA MET A 374 5.40 -15.45 -21.67
C MET A 374 5.51 -14.07 -21.03
N MET A 375 4.37 -13.44 -20.72
CA MET A 375 4.33 -12.15 -20.05
C MET A 375 4.66 -12.24 -18.54
N GLY A 376 4.59 -13.42 -17.91
CA GLY A 376 4.81 -13.60 -16.47
C GLY A 376 3.71 -13.00 -15.60
N HIS A 377 2.45 -13.14 -16.01
CA HIS A 377 1.31 -12.75 -15.18
C HIS A 377 0.99 -13.82 -14.14
N LYS A 378 0.81 -13.43 -12.87
CA LYS A 378 0.34 -14.33 -11.79
C LYS A 378 -1.13 -14.72 -11.93
N ASN A 379 -1.93 -13.85 -12.55
CA ASN A 379 -3.37 -14.03 -12.70
C ASN A 379 -3.74 -13.84 -14.18
N ILE A 380 -4.36 -14.87 -14.76
CA ILE A 380 -4.79 -14.89 -16.16
C ILE A 380 -5.77 -13.76 -16.50
N LYS A 381 -6.53 -13.24 -15.52
CA LYS A 381 -7.39 -12.05 -15.69
C LYS A 381 -6.61 -10.84 -16.21
N THR A 382 -5.31 -10.75 -15.89
CA THR A 382 -4.46 -9.66 -16.41
C THR A 382 -4.21 -9.77 -17.91
N THR A 383 -4.29 -10.97 -18.49
CA THR A 383 -4.13 -11.19 -19.93
C THR A 383 -5.47 -11.11 -20.67
N GLN A 384 -6.59 -11.39 -20.00
CA GLN A 384 -7.93 -11.27 -20.57
C GLN A 384 -8.21 -9.85 -21.10
N ILE A 385 -7.59 -8.82 -20.54
CA ILE A 385 -7.71 -7.44 -21.04
C ILE A 385 -7.23 -7.25 -22.49
N TYR A 386 -6.36 -8.15 -22.99
CA TYR A 386 -5.89 -8.15 -24.38
C TYR A 386 -6.75 -9.01 -25.29
N ALA A 387 -7.57 -9.91 -24.72
CA ALA A 387 -8.52 -10.71 -25.45
C ALA A 387 -9.74 -9.84 -25.82
N LYS A 388 -9.53 -8.78 -26.60
CA LYS A 388 -10.62 -8.28 -27.45
C LYS A 388 -10.80 -9.39 -28.48
N ILE A 389 -11.84 -10.21 -28.31
CA ILE A 389 -12.22 -11.20 -29.31
C ILE A 389 -12.61 -10.40 -30.56
N THR A 390 -11.67 -10.23 -31.48
CA THR A 390 -11.96 -9.62 -32.78
C THR A 390 -12.73 -10.65 -33.61
N ASN A 391 -13.66 -10.18 -34.43
CA ASN A 391 -14.39 -11.06 -35.35
C ASN A 391 -13.42 -11.84 -36.26
N GLU A 392 -12.28 -11.25 -36.61
CA GLU A 392 -11.18 -11.91 -37.33
C GLU A 392 -10.63 -13.13 -36.59
N LYS A 393 -10.42 -13.03 -35.28
CA LYS A 393 -9.96 -14.16 -34.47
C LYS A 393 -11.01 -15.26 -34.41
N ILE A 394 -12.28 -14.90 -34.20
CA ILE A 394 -13.38 -15.88 -34.23
C ILE A 394 -13.39 -16.62 -35.57
N SER A 395 -13.28 -15.89 -36.69
CA SER A 395 -13.26 -16.49 -38.03
C SER A 395 -12.13 -17.49 -38.20
N LYS A 396 -10.89 -17.11 -37.84
CA LYS A 396 -9.71 -18.00 -37.92
C LYS A 396 -9.86 -19.24 -37.04
N ASP A 397 -10.31 -19.06 -35.80
CA ASP A 397 -10.52 -20.17 -34.85
C ASP A 397 -11.61 -21.12 -35.37
N MET A 398 -12.68 -20.59 -35.99
CA MET A 398 -13.74 -21.37 -36.62
C MET A 398 -13.29 -22.09 -37.89
N GLU A 399 -12.42 -21.50 -38.71
CA GLU A 399 -11.83 -22.18 -39.88
C GLU A 399 -11.00 -23.40 -39.45
N ILE A 400 -10.14 -23.25 -38.44
CA ILE A 400 -9.37 -24.37 -37.88
C ILE A 400 -10.30 -25.45 -37.31
N ALA A 401 -11.37 -25.05 -36.62
CA ALA A 401 -12.37 -25.99 -36.10
C ALA A 401 -13.13 -26.70 -37.25
N ALA A 402 -13.53 -25.96 -38.28
CA ALA A 402 -14.24 -26.50 -39.44
C ALA A 402 -13.38 -27.54 -40.19
N GLU A 403 -12.08 -27.31 -40.35
CA GLU A 403 -11.16 -28.30 -40.92
C GLU A 403 -11.13 -29.60 -40.12
N ARG A 404 -11.09 -29.50 -38.78
CA ARG A 404 -11.09 -30.68 -37.89
C ARG A 404 -12.42 -31.43 -37.89
N LEU A 405 -13.53 -30.73 -38.09
CA LEU A 405 -14.88 -31.28 -38.06
C LEU A 405 -15.36 -31.79 -39.43
N LYS A 406 -14.59 -31.56 -40.51
CA LYS A 406 -14.94 -31.88 -41.90
C LYS A 406 -15.29 -33.35 -42.17
N ASN A 407 -14.84 -34.27 -41.31
CA ASN A 407 -15.07 -35.71 -41.44
C ASN A 407 -16.31 -36.23 -40.70
N LEU A 408 -17.05 -35.37 -40.00
CA LEU A 408 -18.28 -35.76 -39.33
C LEU A 408 -19.43 -35.77 -40.34
N LYS A 409 -20.02 -36.95 -40.56
CA LYS A 409 -21.21 -37.12 -41.41
C LYS A 409 -22.45 -37.30 -40.54
N ILE A 410 -23.55 -36.68 -40.95
CA ILE A 410 -24.88 -36.99 -40.41
C ILE A 410 -25.31 -38.32 -41.03
N GLY A 411 -25.76 -39.25 -40.17
CA GLY A 411 -26.16 -40.61 -40.54
C GLY A 411 -27.52 -40.69 -41.22
#